data_AF-A0A061B4Y9-F1
#
_entry.id   AF-A0A061B4Y9-F1
#
_cell.length_a   1.000
_cell.length_b   1.000
_cell.length_c   1.000
_cell.angle_alpha   90.00
_cell.angle_beta   90.00
_cell.angle_gamma   90.00
#
_symmetry.space_group_name_H-M   'P 1'
#
loop_
_entity.id
_entity.type
_entity.pdbx_description
1 polymer ?
#
loop_
_entity_poly.entity_id
_entity_poly.type
_entity_poly.pdbx_seq_one_letter_code
_entity_poly.pdbx_strand_id
1 'polypeptide(L)'
;MNVHPVSGSPADLMSQLEPFAVNIPKQQVYERLIDAYRLWIDDCYVWRGENIGLYAQEDPYPEFVKFVKKARKHLPSWFKDEDEKAVLAMCRSHEWADINFAVEKQDINEHYGSTMMAMGLRMWTEKVTGKKLT
;
A
#
# COMPACT_ATOMS: atom_id res chain seq x y z
N MET A 1 -24.87 11.19 -16.72
CA MET A 1 -23.67 10.60 -16.07
C MET A 1 -23.88 9.11 -16.02
N ASN A 2 -23.13 8.34 -16.82
CA ASN A 2 -23.16 6.89 -16.72
C ASN A 2 -22.38 6.49 -15.46
N VAL A 3 -23.11 6.29 -14.36
CA VAL A 3 -22.59 5.51 -13.26
C VAL A 3 -22.48 4.08 -13.77
N HIS A 4 -21.27 3.63 -14.10
CA HIS A 4 -21.06 2.20 -14.30
C HIS A 4 -21.39 1.52 -12.97
N PRO A 5 -22.34 0.58 -12.94
CA PRO A 5 -22.60 -0.15 -11.73
C PRO A 5 -21.30 -0.84 -11.32
N VAL A 6 -20.98 -0.80 -10.04
CA VAL A 6 -19.96 -1.67 -9.47
C VAL A 6 -20.51 -3.10 -9.62
N SER A 7 -20.28 -3.70 -10.79
CA SER A 7 -20.80 -5.02 -11.13
C SER A 7 -19.91 -6.07 -10.48
N GLY A 8 -20.46 -6.79 -9.51
CA GLY A 8 -19.80 -7.89 -8.82
C GLY A 8 -20.66 -8.35 -7.66
N SER A 9 -20.63 -9.64 -7.35
CA SER A 9 -21.22 -10.13 -6.11
C SER A 9 -20.51 -9.50 -4.91
N PRO A 10 -21.13 -9.45 -3.71
CA PRO A 10 -20.43 -9.02 -2.50
C PRO A 10 -19.11 -9.77 -2.28
N ALA A 11 -19.03 -11.05 -2.66
CA ALA A 11 -17.79 -11.83 -2.59
C ALA A 11 -16.70 -11.30 -3.54
N ASP A 12 -17.07 -10.93 -4.77
CA ASP A 12 -16.12 -10.36 -5.75
C ASP A 12 -15.56 -9.03 -5.24
N LEU A 13 -16.42 -8.20 -4.65
CA LEU A 13 -15.99 -6.93 -4.05
C LEU A 13 -15.05 -7.13 -2.87
N MET A 14 -15.38 -8.07 -1.98
CA MET A 14 -14.52 -8.39 -0.84
C MET A 14 -13.16 -8.93 -1.30
N SER A 15 -13.12 -9.75 -2.35
CA SER A 15 -11.85 -10.26 -2.89
C SER A 15 -10.96 -9.16 -3.46
N GLN A 16 -11.54 -8.11 -4.06
CA GLN A 16 -10.78 -6.97 -4.59
C GLN A 16 -10.22 -6.06 -3.49
N LEU A 17 -10.76 -6.16 -2.26
CA LEU A 17 -10.27 -5.47 -1.07
C LEU A 17 -9.15 -6.22 -0.35
N GLU A 18 -8.76 -7.41 -0.82
CA GLU A 18 -7.65 -8.20 -0.25
C GLU A 18 -6.34 -7.94 -1.02
N PRO A 19 -5.50 -6.98 -0.60
CA PRO A 19 -4.27 -6.63 -1.33
C PRO A 19 -3.20 -7.74 -1.26
N PHE A 20 -3.29 -8.70 -0.34
CA PHE A 20 -2.27 -9.74 -0.13
C PHE A 20 -2.85 -11.16 -0.23
N ALA A 21 -3.58 -11.44 -1.31
CA ALA A 21 -4.08 -12.77 -1.61
C ALA A 21 -2.94 -13.80 -1.72
N VAL A 22 -3.22 -15.07 -1.38
CA VAL A 22 -2.20 -16.13 -1.22
C VAL A 22 -1.40 -16.42 -2.50
N ASN A 23 -2.01 -16.19 -3.68
CA ASN A 23 -1.46 -16.62 -4.97
C ASN A 23 -0.87 -15.48 -5.82
N ILE A 24 -0.58 -14.30 -5.23
CA ILE A 24 0.05 -13.21 -5.99
C ILE A 24 1.58 -13.38 -6.04
N PRO A 25 2.25 -12.99 -7.15
CA PRO A 25 3.70 -13.06 -7.25
C PRO A 25 4.40 -12.28 -6.14
N LYS A 26 5.56 -12.77 -5.69
CA LYS A 26 6.34 -12.12 -4.63
C LYS A 26 6.63 -10.65 -4.91
N GLN A 27 7.03 -10.35 -6.14
CA GLN A 27 7.33 -8.98 -6.57
C GLN A 27 6.13 -8.05 -6.38
N GLN A 28 4.92 -8.54 -6.70
CA GLN A 28 3.71 -7.77 -6.52
C GLN A 28 3.35 -7.54 -5.05
N VAL A 29 3.71 -8.47 -4.14
CA VAL A 29 3.61 -8.22 -2.69
C VAL A 29 4.52 -7.08 -2.27
N TYR A 30 5.72 -6.99 -2.84
CA TYR A 30 6.68 -5.95 -2.50
C TYR A 30 6.19 -4.58 -2.98
N GLU A 31 5.74 -4.50 -4.22
CA GLU A 31 5.13 -3.29 -4.80
C GLU A 31 3.94 -2.83 -3.96
N ARG A 32 3.00 -3.74 -3.65
CA ARG A 32 1.82 -3.41 -2.84
C ARG A 32 2.18 -2.97 -1.43
N LEU A 33 3.22 -3.53 -0.83
CA LEU A 33 3.69 -3.11 0.50
C LEU A 33 4.27 -1.69 0.48
N ILE A 34 5.02 -1.35 -0.57
CA ILE A 34 5.54 0.01 -0.79
C ILE A 34 4.40 0.99 -1.06
N ASP A 35 3.46 0.62 -1.92
CA ASP A 35 2.31 1.46 -2.26
C ASP A 35 1.34 1.66 -1.09
N ALA A 36 1.17 0.65 -0.24
CA ALA A 36 0.44 0.81 1.02
C ALA A 36 1.05 1.92 1.88
N TYR A 37 2.39 1.98 1.96
CA TYR A 37 3.08 3.07 2.65
C TYR A 37 2.93 4.41 1.93
N ARG A 38 3.10 4.46 0.60
CA ARG A 38 2.96 5.71 -0.18
C ARG A 38 1.57 6.32 0.00
N LEU A 39 0.51 5.50 -0.12
CA LEU A 39 -0.87 5.91 0.15
C LEU A 39 -1.07 6.35 1.60
N TRP A 40 -0.47 5.64 2.57
CA TRP A 40 -0.57 6.03 3.97
C TRP A 40 0.03 7.40 4.26
N ILE A 41 1.19 7.70 3.68
CA ILE A 41 1.85 8.99 3.81
C ILE A 41 1.02 10.11 3.17
N ASP A 42 0.44 9.86 2.01
CA ASP A 42 -0.52 10.77 1.36
C ASP A 42 -1.76 11.01 2.23
N ASP A 43 -2.36 9.94 2.76
CA ASP A 43 -3.54 10.06 3.59
C ASP A 43 -3.25 10.75 4.94
N CYS A 44 -2.05 10.57 5.52
CA CYS A 44 -1.58 11.31 6.68
C CYS A 44 -1.51 12.81 6.41
N TYR A 45 -1.01 13.19 5.24
CA TYR A 45 -0.96 14.59 4.82
C TYR A 45 -2.37 15.16 4.60
N VAL A 46 -3.17 14.51 3.75
CA VAL A 46 -4.47 15.01 3.29
C VAL A 46 -5.52 15.03 4.42
N TRP A 47 -5.63 13.96 5.21
CA TRP A 47 -6.74 13.79 6.15
C TRP A 47 -6.36 14.12 7.60
N ARG A 48 -5.08 14.05 7.95
CA ARG A 48 -4.62 14.23 9.34
C ARG A 48 -3.80 15.49 9.54
N GLY A 49 -3.41 16.18 8.46
CA GLY A 49 -2.48 17.32 8.51
C GLY A 49 -1.10 16.94 9.06
N GLU A 50 -0.75 15.64 9.02
CA GLU A 50 0.54 15.12 9.47
C GLU A 50 1.54 15.20 8.30
N ASN A 51 2.45 16.17 8.35
CA ASN A 51 3.58 16.22 7.42
C ASN A 51 4.65 15.22 7.88
N ILE A 52 4.83 14.14 7.14
CA ILE A 52 5.82 13.09 7.42
C ILE A 52 6.54 12.65 6.14
N GLY A 53 7.82 12.30 6.25
CA GLY A 53 8.62 11.81 5.13
C GLY A 53 8.57 12.76 3.93
N LEU A 54 8.08 12.26 2.79
CA LEU A 54 7.97 13.01 1.54
C LEU A 54 7.30 14.39 1.71
N TYR A 55 6.16 14.46 2.42
CA TYR A 55 5.42 15.71 2.60
C TYR A 55 6.05 16.67 3.61
N ALA A 56 6.99 16.19 4.44
CA ALA A 56 7.82 17.02 5.30
C ALA A 56 9.14 17.45 4.63
N GLN A 57 9.39 17.05 3.37
CA GLN A 57 10.70 17.17 2.70
C GLN A 57 11.82 16.46 3.48
N GLU A 58 11.48 15.39 4.19
CA GLU A 58 12.39 14.55 4.93
C GLU A 58 12.62 13.21 4.21
N ASP A 59 13.65 12.48 4.61
CA ASP A 59 13.86 11.12 4.13
C ASP A 59 12.72 10.18 4.61
N PRO A 60 11.91 9.58 3.71
CA PRO A 60 10.84 8.66 4.11
C PRO A 60 11.33 7.29 4.60
N TYR A 61 12.59 6.92 4.32
CA TYR A 61 13.08 5.55 4.55
C TYR A 61 13.07 5.08 6.02
N PRO A 62 13.46 5.91 7.02
CA PRO A 62 13.37 5.49 8.42
C PRO A 62 11.94 5.12 8.84
N GLU A 63 10.93 5.85 8.36
CA GLU A 63 9.52 5.55 8.63
C GLU A 63 9.05 4.33 7.83
N PHE A 64 9.50 4.18 6.58
CA PHE A 64 9.22 2.98 5.80
C PHE A 64 9.74 1.70 6.47
N VAL A 65 10.97 1.71 7.01
CA VAL A 65 11.53 0.58 7.76
C VAL A 65 10.66 0.23 8.97
N LYS A 66 10.17 1.23 9.73
CA LYS A 66 9.25 1.01 10.85
C LYS A 66 7.92 0.43 10.39
N PHE A 67 7.41 0.90 9.25
CA PHE A 67 6.18 0.40 8.64
C PHE A 67 6.30 -1.07 8.25
N VAL A 68 7.35 -1.46 7.53
CA VAL A 68 7.59 -2.86 7.12
C VAL A 68 7.67 -3.79 8.33
N LYS A 69 8.35 -3.39 9.41
CA LYS A 69 8.41 -4.16 10.66
C LYS A 69 7.03 -4.39 11.29
N LYS A 70 6.15 -3.38 11.27
CA LYS A 70 4.76 -3.52 11.76
C LYS A 70 3.92 -4.39 10.83
N ALA A 71 4.11 -4.23 9.52
CA ALA A 71 3.41 -4.96 8.48
C ALA A 71 3.69 -6.46 8.50
N ARG A 72 4.88 -6.88 8.95
CA ARG A 72 5.35 -8.27 8.90
C ARG A 72 4.35 -9.32 9.40
N LYS A 73 3.63 -9.04 10.48
CA LYS A 73 2.62 -9.97 11.04
C LYS A 73 1.32 -10.07 10.23
N HIS A 74 1.16 -9.23 9.21
CA HIS A 74 -0.02 -9.10 8.36
C HIS A 74 0.24 -9.50 6.89
N LEU A 75 1.46 -9.92 6.58
CA LEU A 75 1.87 -10.37 5.26
C LEU A 75 1.73 -11.89 5.12
N PRO A 76 1.77 -12.44 3.90
CA PRO A 76 1.77 -13.88 3.67
C PRO A 76 2.86 -14.59 4.48
N SER A 77 2.58 -15.82 4.94
CA SER A 77 3.47 -16.58 5.83
C SER A 77 4.85 -16.90 5.25
N TRP A 78 5.00 -16.82 3.93
CA TRP A 78 6.28 -17.00 3.26
C TRP A 78 7.19 -15.77 3.35
N PHE A 79 6.68 -14.59 3.73
CA PHE A 79 7.44 -13.34 3.83
C PHE A 79 8.39 -13.39 5.04
N LYS A 80 9.69 -13.44 4.78
CA LYS A 80 10.76 -13.63 5.76
C LYS A 80 11.80 -12.50 5.69
N ASP A 81 12.90 -12.66 6.41
CA ASP A 81 13.98 -11.66 6.50
C ASP A 81 14.56 -11.33 5.12
N GLU A 82 14.66 -12.32 4.22
CA GLU A 82 15.14 -12.12 2.85
C GLU A 82 14.18 -11.25 2.04
N ASP A 83 12.87 -11.47 2.20
CA ASP A 83 11.83 -10.70 1.53
C ASP A 83 11.75 -9.27 2.10
N GLU A 84 11.91 -9.10 3.42
CA GLU A 84 12.05 -7.78 4.07
C GLU A 84 13.25 -7.00 3.50
N LYS A 85 14.42 -7.64 3.42
CA LYS A 85 15.61 -7.02 2.83
C LYS A 85 15.40 -6.65 1.36
N ALA A 86 14.72 -7.50 0.59
CA ALA A 86 14.42 -7.24 -0.82
C ALA A 86 13.51 -6.01 -0.98
N VAL A 87 12.45 -5.91 -0.19
CA VAL A 87 11.55 -4.73 -0.18
C VAL A 87 12.31 -3.46 0.18
N LEU A 88 13.14 -3.51 1.23
CA LEU A 88 13.91 -2.34 1.67
C LEU A 88 14.95 -1.91 0.63
N ALA A 89 15.55 -2.84 -0.12
CA ALA A 89 16.46 -2.51 -1.23
C ALA A 89 15.70 -1.93 -2.44
N MET A 90 14.52 -2.48 -2.74
CA MET A 90 13.70 -2.10 -3.90
C MET A 90 13.07 -0.71 -3.75
N CYS A 91 12.69 -0.31 -2.54
CA CYS A 91 11.78 0.82 -2.28
C CYS A 91 12.23 2.21 -2.78
N ARG A 92 13.46 2.37 -3.26
CA ARG A 92 14.04 3.65 -3.74
C ARG A 92 14.59 3.59 -5.18
N SER A 93 14.42 2.46 -5.85
CA SER A 93 15.00 2.23 -7.18
C SER A 93 14.04 1.56 -8.15
N HIS A 94 12.86 1.16 -7.69
CA HIS A 94 11.84 0.57 -8.54
C HIS A 94 11.15 1.66 -9.36
N GLU A 95 10.94 1.40 -10.66
CA GLU A 95 10.33 2.37 -11.59
C GLU A 95 8.94 2.83 -11.14
N TRP A 96 8.15 1.89 -10.62
CA TRP A 96 6.80 2.16 -10.11
C TRP A 96 6.76 2.48 -8.60
N ALA A 97 7.14 1.50 -7.78
CA ALA A 97 7.04 1.52 -6.32
C ALA A 97 8.28 2.16 -5.67
N ASP A 98 8.39 3.48 -5.76
CA ASP A 98 9.44 4.27 -5.13
C ASP A 98 8.86 5.21 -4.06
N ILE A 99 9.33 5.08 -2.81
CA ILE A 99 8.87 5.85 -1.65
C ILE A 99 9.21 7.33 -1.71
N ASN A 100 10.09 7.75 -2.63
CA ASN A 100 10.42 9.15 -2.85
C ASN A 100 9.37 9.89 -3.69
N PHE A 101 8.36 9.18 -4.21
CA PHE A 101 7.31 9.77 -5.04
C PHE A 101 5.93 9.52 -4.45
N ALA A 102 5.10 10.55 -4.47
CA ALA A 102 3.69 10.44 -4.13
C ALA A 102 2.98 9.49 -5.11
N VAL A 103 1.81 9.00 -4.73
CA VAL A 103 0.96 8.18 -5.60
C VAL A 103 -0.49 8.56 -5.38
N GLU A 104 -1.26 8.65 -6.46
CA GLU A 104 -2.68 8.88 -6.34
C GLU A 104 -3.47 7.57 -6.27
N LYS A 105 -4.65 7.64 -5.67
CA LYS A 105 -5.62 6.53 -5.66
C LYS A 105 -5.85 5.95 -7.06
N GLN A 106 -5.99 6.83 -8.06
CA GLN A 106 -6.29 6.41 -9.42
C GLN A 106 -5.11 5.65 -10.04
N ASP A 107 -3.88 6.13 -9.87
CA ASP A 107 -2.66 5.47 -10.35
C ASP A 107 -2.56 4.03 -9.83
N ILE A 108 -2.79 3.83 -8.52
CA ILE A 108 -2.80 2.50 -7.89
C ILE A 108 -3.85 1.59 -8.54
N ASN A 109 -5.07 2.09 -8.69
CA ASN A 109 -6.16 1.30 -9.24
C ASN A 109 -5.90 0.89 -10.70
N GLU A 110 -5.35 1.80 -11.50
CA GLU A 110 -4.96 1.54 -12.88
C GLU A 110 -3.81 0.55 -12.97
N HIS A 111 -2.73 0.76 -12.20
CA HIS A 111 -1.55 -0.10 -12.20
C HIS A 111 -1.87 -1.56 -11.86
N TYR A 112 -2.75 -1.77 -10.87
CA TYR A 112 -3.14 -3.13 -10.46
C TYR A 112 -4.40 -3.67 -11.15
N GLY A 113 -4.98 -2.91 -12.10
CA GLY A 113 -6.19 -3.32 -12.83
C GLY A 113 -7.39 -3.59 -11.92
N SER A 114 -7.51 -2.89 -10.79
CA SER A 114 -8.56 -3.09 -9.80
C SER A 114 -9.15 -1.76 -9.34
N THR A 115 -10.47 -1.66 -9.37
CA THR A 115 -11.19 -0.45 -8.93
C THR A 115 -11.11 -0.21 -7.41
N MET A 116 -10.72 -1.23 -6.65
CA MET A 116 -10.72 -1.23 -5.18
C MET A 116 -9.34 -1.42 -4.56
N MET A 117 -8.26 -1.57 -5.35
CA MET A 117 -6.93 -1.86 -4.81
C MET A 117 -6.47 -0.79 -3.82
N ALA A 118 -6.59 0.49 -4.17
CA ALA A 118 -6.22 1.58 -3.27
C ALA A 118 -7.02 1.54 -1.96
N MET A 119 -8.31 1.19 -2.02
CA MET A 119 -9.14 1.04 -0.82
C MET A 119 -8.71 -0.17 0.02
N GLY A 120 -8.41 -1.31 -0.62
CA GLY A 120 -7.90 -2.50 0.06
C GLY A 120 -6.57 -2.22 0.77
N LEU A 121 -5.64 -1.51 0.13
CA LEU A 121 -4.37 -1.10 0.72
C LEU A 121 -4.57 -0.16 1.91
N ARG A 122 -5.50 0.79 1.83
CA ARG A 122 -5.87 1.67 2.96
C ARG A 122 -6.40 0.89 4.15
N MET A 123 -7.42 0.06 3.94
CA MET A 123 -8.00 -0.78 5.00
C MET A 123 -6.96 -1.71 5.65
N TRP A 124 -6.09 -2.30 4.84
CA TRP A 124 -5.00 -3.13 5.34
C TRP A 124 -3.98 -2.31 6.14
N THR A 125 -3.64 -1.10 5.70
CA THR A 125 -2.73 -0.19 6.40
C THR A 125 -3.28 0.25 7.75
N GLU A 126 -4.59 0.51 7.86
CA GLU A 126 -5.22 0.79 9.16
C GLU A 126 -5.03 -0.38 10.14
N LYS A 127 -5.15 -1.62 9.65
CA LYS A 127 -4.91 -2.83 10.45
C LYS A 127 -3.44 -2.92 10.89
N VAL A 128 -2.49 -2.56 10.04
CA VAL A 128 -1.05 -2.56 10.33
C VAL A 128 -0.67 -1.49 11.36
N THR A 129 -1.17 -0.27 11.17
CA THR A 129 -0.79 0.90 11.98
C THR A 129 -1.61 1.03 13.27
N GLY A 130 -2.80 0.42 13.30
CA GLY A 130 -3.80 0.61 14.36
C GLY A 130 -4.45 2.00 14.32
N LYS A 131 -4.23 2.78 13.26
CA LYS A 131 -4.75 4.13 13.09
C LYS A 131 -5.80 4.13 11.98
N LYS A 132 -6.98 4.66 12.27
CA LYS A 132 -8.00 4.90 11.25
C LYS A 132 -7.78 6.23 10.55
N LEU A 133 -8.23 6.32 9.31
CA LEU A 133 -8.42 7.55 8.58
C LEU A 133 -9.86 8.03 8.90
N THR A 134 -10.02 8.77 10.00
CA THR A 134 -11.31 9.34 10.45
C THR A 134 -11.16 10.82 10.71
#